data_AF-A0A374UQR2-F1
#
_entry.id   AF-A0A374UQR2-F1
#
_cell.length_a   1.000
_cell.length_b   1.000
_cell.length_c   1.000
_cell.angle_alpha   90.00
_cell.angle_beta   90.00
_cell.angle_gamma   90.00
#
_symmetry.space_group_name_H-M   'P 1'
#
loop_
_entity.id
_entity.type
_entity.pdbx_description
1 polymer ?
#
loop_
_entity_poly.entity_id
_entity_poly.type
_entity_poly.pdbx_seq_one_letter_code
_entity_poly.pdbx_strand_id
1 'polypeptide(L)'
;MSIILLPFKIVFLILTFLLKGVLYILSYTIIFFSDFCGAIHYIIRLGSGIFAIGGTIVVVGWIQEGSFTGFEGGLLIAIVWLVAMSFSIMFDLGNAIADFLENIGDWLGNLALRFLHL
;
A
#
# COMPACT_ATOMS: atom_id res chain seq x y z
N MET A 1 -12.28 -43.69 14.42
CA MET A 1 -11.02 -43.28 13.78
C MET A 1 -10.75 -41.80 14.09
N SER A 2 -10.76 -41.41 15.38
CA SER A 2 -10.79 -39.98 15.80
C SER A 2 -9.60 -39.55 16.68
N ILE A 3 -8.85 -40.49 17.26
CA ILE A 3 -7.74 -40.17 18.18
C ILE A 3 -6.43 -39.87 17.42
N ILE A 4 -6.23 -40.45 16.23
CA ILE A 4 -5.00 -40.28 15.43
C ILE A 4 -4.94 -38.92 14.72
N LEU A 5 -6.09 -38.32 14.40
CA LEU A 5 -6.17 -36.99 13.77
C LEU A 5 -6.00 -35.84 14.76
N LEU A 6 -6.17 -36.11 16.06
CA LEU A 6 -6.06 -35.12 17.12
C LEU A 6 -4.65 -34.49 17.22
N PRO A 7 -3.54 -35.27 17.22
CA PRO A 7 -2.20 -34.68 17.17
C PRO A 7 -1.96 -33.90 15.87
N PHE A 8 -2.50 -34.35 14.74
CA PHE A 8 -2.39 -33.63 13.46
C PHE A 8 -3.14 -32.29 13.47
N LYS A 9 -4.35 -32.25 14.05
CA LYS A 9 -5.14 -31.02 14.24
C LYS A 9 -4.43 -30.02 15.15
N ILE A 10 -3.79 -30.47 16.22
CA ILE A 10 -3.01 -29.62 17.12
C ILE A 10 -1.79 -29.03 16.40
N VAL A 11 -1.04 -29.85 15.63
CA VAL A 11 0.11 -29.37 14.85
C VAL A 11 -0.32 -28.33 13.80
N PHE A 12 -1.43 -28.58 13.10
CA PHE A 12 -2.00 -27.62 12.15
C PHE A 12 -2.44 -26.32 12.84
N LEU A 13 -3.06 -26.40 14.01
CA LEU A 13 -3.46 -25.24 14.79
C LEU A 13 -2.25 -24.40 15.20
N ILE A 14 -1.19 -25.04 15.72
CA ILE A 14 0.06 -24.38 16.11
C ILE A 14 0.68 -23.68 14.90
N LEU A 15 0.79 -24.36 13.76
CA LEU A 15 1.38 -23.80 12.54
C LEU A 15 0.60 -22.57 12.04
N THR A 16 -0.73 -22.66 12.03
CA THR A 16 -1.59 -21.57 11.54
C THR A 16 -1.57 -20.36 12.47
N PHE A 17 -1.48 -20.58 13.79
CA PHE A 17 -1.30 -19.50 14.76
C PHE A 17 0.08 -18.85 14.68
N LEU A 18 1.13 -19.65 14.46
CA LEU A 18 2.49 -19.13 14.24
C LEU A 18 2.54 -18.26 12.98
N LEU A 19 1.91 -18.72 11.90
CA LEU A 19 1.80 -17.97 10.65
C LEU A 19 0.99 -16.68 10.83
N LYS A 20 -0.13 -16.73 11.57
CA LYS A 20 -0.90 -15.53 11.95
C LYS A 20 -0.01 -14.53 12.69
N GLY A 21 0.75 -14.99 13.67
CA GLY A 21 1.68 -14.15 14.43
C GLY A 21 2.73 -13.48 13.55
N VAL A 22 3.33 -14.22 12.61
CA VAL A 22 4.30 -13.68 11.64
C VAL A 22 3.66 -12.64 10.72
N LEU A 23 2.46 -12.90 10.20
CA LEU A 23 1.73 -11.94 9.36
C LEU A 23 1.37 -10.66 10.12
N TYR A 24 1.02 -10.78 11.40
CA TYR A 24 0.72 -9.64 12.26
C TYR A 24 1.96 -8.79 12.52
N ILE A 25 3.10 -9.41 12.82
CA ILE A 25 4.38 -8.71 12.98
C ILE A 25 4.81 -8.03 11.67
N LEU A 26 4.57 -8.68 10.53
CA LEU A 26 4.87 -8.12 9.21
C LEU A 26 3.99 -6.89 8.92
N SER A 27 2.67 -6.99 9.14
CA SER A 27 1.73 -5.87 8.99
C SER A 27 2.11 -4.71 9.91
N TYR A 28 2.39 -4.99 11.19
CA TYR A 28 2.84 -4.00 12.15
C TYR A 28 4.14 -3.31 11.71
N THR A 29 5.10 -4.04 11.17
CA THR A 29 6.36 -3.46 10.68
C THR A 29 6.12 -2.55 9.47
N ILE A 30 5.22 -2.94 8.56
CA ILE A 30 4.84 -2.12 7.40
C ILE A 30 4.16 -0.83 7.85
N ILE A 31 3.21 -0.91 8.78
CA ILE A 31 2.53 0.27 9.35
C ILE A 31 3.52 1.15 10.10
N PHE A 32 4.41 0.57 10.90
CA PHE A 32 5.44 1.32 11.64
C PHE A 32 6.38 2.10 10.70
N PHE A 33 6.82 1.49 9.60
CA PHE A 33 7.60 2.19 8.58
C PHE A 33 6.76 3.23 7.81
N SER A 34 5.48 2.95 7.55
CA SER A 34 4.54 3.89 6.93
C SER A 34 4.35 5.14 7.79
N ASP A 35 4.11 4.96 9.10
CA ASP A 35 3.92 6.04 10.08
C ASP A 35 5.22 6.81 10.32
N PHE A 36 6.36 6.13 10.44
CA PHE A 36 7.67 6.78 10.55
C PHE A 36 7.99 7.61 9.29
N CYS A 37 7.61 7.10 8.12
CA CYS A 37 7.71 7.83 6.86
C CYS A 37 6.61 8.90 6.73
N GLY A 38 5.61 8.97 7.61
CA GLY A 38 4.46 9.87 7.51
C GLY A 38 4.84 11.37 7.45
N ALA A 39 5.87 11.79 8.19
CA ALA A 39 6.39 13.16 8.10
C ALA A 39 7.08 13.43 6.75
N ILE A 40 7.84 12.44 6.24
CA ILE A 40 8.51 12.51 4.94
C ILE A 40 7.47 12.49 3.81
N HIS A 41 6.41 11.68 3.95
CA HIS A 41 5.27 11.64 3.04
C HIS A 41 4.66 13.02 2.92
N TYR A 42 4.29 13.65 4.04
CA TYR A 42 3.66 14.98 3.99
C TYR A 42 4.52 15.99 3.23
N ILE A 43 5.84 15.99 3.47
CA ILE A 43 6.80 16.85 2.77
C ILE A 43 6.90 16.49 1.28
N ILE A 44 6.99 15.21 0.93
CA ILE A 44 7.05 14.75 -0.47
C ILE A 44 5.77 15.11 -1.21
N ARG A 45 4.59 14.94 -0.60
CA ARG A 45 3.29 15.25 -1.20
C ARG A 45 3.11 16.75 -1.40
N LEU A 46 3.54 17.57 -0.44
CA LEU A 46 3.57 19.03 -0.63
C LEU A 46 4.55 19.43 -1.72
N GLY A 47 5.77 18.88 -1.70
CA GLY A 47 6.81 19.17 -2.68
C GLY A 47 6.41 18.77 -4.10
N SER A 48 5.83 17.58 -4.28
CA SER A 48 5.35 17.10 -5.58
C SER A 48 4.15 17.91 -6.08
N GLY A 49 3.26 18.34 -5.19
CA GLY A 49 2.15 19.23 -5.51
C GLY A 49 2.63 20.61 -5.98
N ILE A 50 3.57 21.22 -5.25
CA ILE A 50 4.17 22.50 -5.65
C ILE A 50 4.90 22.36 -6.98
N PHE A 51 5.66 21.27 -7.17
CA PHE A 51 6.32 20.99 -8.44
C PHE A 51 5.33 20.82 -9.58
N ALA A 52 4.21 20.12 -9.37
CA ALA A 52 3.20 19.93 -10.41
C ALA A 52 2.50 21.23 -10.81
N ILE A 53 2.16 22.06 -9.82
CA ILE A 53 1.57 23.39 -10.07
C ILE A 53 2.58 24.29 -10.79
N GLY A 54 3.83 24.36 -10.32
CA GLY A 54 4.88 25.14 -10.95
C GLY A 54 5.18 24.68 -12.38
N GLY A 55 5.28 23.37 -12.60
CA GLY A 55 5.45 22.77 -13.92
C GLY A 55 4.27 23.08 -14.84
N THR A 56 3.04 23.08 -14.32
CA THR A 56 1.85 23.47 -15.09
C THR A 56 1.92 24.93 -15.53
N ILE A 57 2.31 25.85 -14.64
CA ILE A 57 2.45 27.28 -14.96
C ILE A 57 3.48 27.48 -16.08
N VAL A 58 4.64 26.84 -15.98
CA VAL A 58 5.71 26.92 -16.99
C VAL A 58 5.23 26.38 -18.35
N VAL A 59 4.58 25.21 -18.35
CA VAL A 59 4.09 24.60 -19.60
C VAL A 59 2.98 25.44 -20.23
N VAL A 60 2.07 26.03 -19.44
CA VAL A 60 1.06 26.97 -19.95
C VAL A 60 1.72 28.21 -20.55
N GLY A 61 2.77 28.74 -19.93
CA GLY A 61 3.57 29.83 -20.51
C GLY A 61 4.15 29.47 -21.88
N TRP A 62 4.72 28.27 -22.02
CA TRP A 62 5.25 27.80 -23.31
C TRP A 62 4.18 27.58 -24.38
N ILE A 63 2.96 27.18 -24.00
CA ILE A 63 1.82 27.12 -24.92
C ILE A 63 1.44 28.53 -25.40
N GLN A 64 1.41 29.50 -24.49
CA GLN A 64 1.09 30.90 -24.82
C GLN A 64 2.14 31.55 -25.72
N GLU A 65 3.41 31.20 -25.55
CA GLU A 65 4.53 31.65 -26.39
C GLU A 65 4.58 30.95 -27.77
N GLY A 66 3.70 29.97 -28.01
CA GLY A 66 3.68 29.18 -29.25
C GLY A 66 4.81 28.15 -29.35
N SER A 67 5.57 27.94 -28.28
CA SER A 67 6.68 26.97 -28.24
C SER A 67 6.20 25.52 -28.13
N PHE A 68 4.98 25.30 -27.65
CA PHE A 68 4.28 24.02 -27.67
C PHE A 68 2.87 24.16 -28.25
N THR A 69 2.40 23.14 -28.95
CA THR A 69 0.97 23.02 -29.25
C THR A 69 0.18 22.74 -27.98
N GLY A 70 -1.11 23.13 -27.95
CA GLY A 70 -1.97 22.87 -26.78
C GLY A 70 -2.07 21.38 -26.40
N PHE A 71 -1.92 20.48 -27.37
CA PHE A 71 -1.89 19.04 -27.13
C PHE A 71 -0.59 18.57 -26.46
N GLU A 72 0.57 19.00 -26.97
CA GLU A 72 1.87 18.63 -26.41
C GLU A 72 2.05 19.19 -25.00
N GLY A 73 1.65 20.44 -24.78
CA GLY A 73 1.66 21.04 -23.45
C GLY A 73 0.67 20.37 -22.49
N GLY A 74 -0.53 20.02 -22.97
CA GLY A 74 -1.50 19.24 -22.19
C GLY A 74 -0.96 17.87 -21.78
N LEU A 75 -0.25 17.18 -22.67
CA LEU A 75 0.38 15.88 -22.38
C LEU A 75 1.48 16.01 -21.32
N LEU A 76 2.33 17.04 -21.42
CA LEU A 76 3.37 17.34 -20.44
C LEU A 76 2.78 17.63 -19.05
N ILE A 77 1.71 18.41 -18.98
CA ILE A 77 0.97 18.66 -17.74
C ILE A 77 0.44 17.34 -17.18
N ALA A 78 -0.22 16.53 -18.01
CA ALA A 78 -0.74 15.23 -17.58
C ALA A 78 0.35 14.33 -17.00
N ILE A 79 1.52 14.24 -17.64
CA ILE A 79 2.67 13.45 -17.15
C ILE A 79 3.16 13.98 -15.80
N VAL A 80 3.33 15.30 -15.67
CA VAL A 80 3.79 15.95 -14.43
C VAL A 80 2.84 15.65 -13.27
N TRP A 81 1.52 15.72 -13.52
CA TRP A 81 0.52 15.39 -12.51
C TRP A 81 0.48 13.89 -12.19
N LEU A 82 0.71 13.02 -13.18
CA LEU A 82 0.79 11.57 -12.97
C LEU A 82 1.97 11.21 -12.06
N VAL A 83 3.12 11.86 -12.26
CA VAL A 83 4.29 11.71 -11.38
C VAL A 83 4.00 12.23 -9.98
N ALA A 84 3.31 13.36 -9.83
CA ALA A 84 2.93 13.85 -8.50
C ALA A 84 1.94 12.92 -7.77
N MET A 85 1.02 12.30 -8.53
CA MET A 85 -0.02 11.41 -7.99
C MET A 85 0.50 10.01 -7.66
N SER A 86 1.51 9.51 -8.38
CA SER A 86 2.15 8.22 -8.09
C SER A 86 2.78 8.18 -6.69
N PHE A 87 3.37 9.29 -6.24
CA PHE A 87 3.87 9.42 -4.87
C PHE A 87 2.75 9.29 -3.83
N SER A 88 1.53 9.78 -4.10
CA SER A 88 0.40 9.62 -3.18
C SER A 88 -0.08 8.16 -3.12
N ILE A 89 -0.22 7.52 -4.29
CA ILE A 89 -0.72 6.14 -4.41
C ILE A 89 0.20 5.13 -3.74
N MET A 90 1.52 5.36 -3.78
CA MET A 90 2.51 4.43 -3.22
C MET A 90 2.35 4.25 -1.69
N PHE A 91 1.87 5.26 -0.99
CA PHE A 91 1.60 5.20 0.44
C PHE A 91 0.23 4.61 0.77
N ASP A 92 -0.80 4.96 0.01
CA ASP A 92 -2.12 4.33 0.14
C ASP A 92 -2.03 2.81 -0.08
N LEU A 93 -1.14 2.38 -0.98
CA LEU A 93 -0.81 0.98 -1.22
C LEU A 93 -0.17 0.31 0.00
N GLY A 94 0.70 1.01 0.74
CA GLY A 94 1.34 0.48 1.95
C GLY A 94 0.32 0.13 3.04
N ASN A 95 -0.64 1.02 3.28
CA ASN A 95 -1.73 0.80 4.23
C ASN A 95 -2.66 -0.33 3.76
N ALA A 96 -3.02 -0.35 2.47
CA ALA A 96 -3.86 -1.41 1.91
C ALA A 96 -3.20 -2.80 2.00
N ILE A 97 -1.87 -2.88 1.84
CA ILE A 97 -1.12 -4.13 2.02
C ILE A 97 -1.14 -4.57 3.48
N ALA A 98 -0.99 -3.65 4.43
CA ALA A 98 -1.04 -3.97 5.86
C ALA A 98 -2.41 -4.52 6.27
N ASP A 99 -3.48 -3.86 5.84
CA ASP A 99 -4.86 -4.30 6.06
C ASP A 99 -5.11 -5.68 5.44
N PHE A 100 -4.59 -5.91 4.23
CA PHE A 100 -4.71 -7.20 3.55
C PHE A 100 -3.99 -8.33 4.31
N LEU A 101 -2.79 -8.07 4.84
CA LEU A 101 -2.03 -9.05 5.63
C LEU A 101 -2.73 -9.40 6.95
N GLU A 102 -3.32 -8.41 7.62
CA GLU A 102 -4.10 -8.62 8.84
C GLU A 102 -5.33 -9.49 8.55
N ASN A 103 -6.04 -9.20 7.45
CA ASN A 103 -7.23 -9.94 7.04
C ASN A 103 -6.92 -11.40 6.65
N ILE A 104 -5.76 -11.67 6.01
CA ILE A 104 -5.27 -13.04 5.79
C ILE A 104 -4.99 -13.73 7.13
N GLY A 105 -4.34 -13.05 8.07
CA GLY A 105 -4.07 -13.57 9.40
C GLY A 105 -5.35 -13.99 10.14
N ASP A 106 -6.41 -13.18 10.06
CA ASP A 106 -7.71 -13.48 10.66
C ASP A 106 -8.44 -14.61 9.96
N TRP A 107 -8.40 -14.67 8.63
CA TRP A 107 -8.95 -15.79 7.88
C TRP A 107 -8.26 -17.12 8.25
N LEU A 108 -6.93 -17.13 8.35
CA LEU A 108 -6.14 -18.28 8.78
C LEU A 108 -6.50 -18.72 10.21
N GLY A 109 -6.64 -17.78 11.14
CA GLY A 109 -7.08 -18.08 12.51
C GLY A 109 -8.47 -18.72 12.55
N ASN A 110 -9.42 -18.20 11.78
CA ASN A 110 -10.77 -18.75 11.67
C ASN A 110 -10.80 -20.14 11.01
N LEU A 111 -9.95 -20.37 9.99
CA LEU A 111 -9.79 -21.67 9.36
C LEU A 111 -9.25 -22.71 10.35
N ALA A 112 -8.26 -22.33 11.16
CA ALA A 112 -7.68 -23.20 12.19
C ALA A 112 -8.72 -23.62 13.25
N LEU A 113 -9.53 -22.66 13.72
CA LEU A 113 -10.62 -22.94 14.67
C LEU A 113 -11.68 -23.87 14.08
N ARG A 114 -12.06 -23.66 12.82
CA ARG A 114 -13.01 -24.55 12.12
C ARG A 114 -12.45 -25.98 11.96
N PHE A 115 -11.16 -26.11 11.67
CA PHE A 115 -10.50 -27.40 11.50
C PHE A 115 -10.36 -28.19 12.81
N LEU A 116 -10.32 -27.49 13.95
CA LEU A 116 -10.34 -28.09 15.28
C LEU A 116 -11.74 -28.64 15.66
N HIS A 117 -12.81 -27.99 15.19
CA HIS A 117 -14.20 -28.37 15.46
C HIS A 117 -14.78 -29.43 14.51
N LEU A 118 -14.24 -29.54 13.29
CA LEU A 118 -14.37 -30.75 12.44
C LEU A 118 -13.62 -31.93 13.08
#